data_AF-S8EKX0-F1
#
_entry.id   AF-S8EKX0-F1
#
_cell.length_a   1.000
_cell.length_b   1.000
_cell.length_c   1.000
_cell.angle_alpha   90.00
_cell.angle_beta   90.00
_cell.angle_gamma   90.00
#
_symmetry.space_group_name_H-M   'P 1'
#
loop_
_entity.id
_entity.type
_entity.pdbx_description
1 polymer ?
#
loop_
_entity_poly.entity_id
_entity_poly.type
_entity_poly.pdbx_seq_one_letter_code
_entity_poly.pdbx_strand_id
1 'polypeptide(L)'
;VSGLPPNSVYLMDSEAADILQGIQDQMVFLSQDPDIKLPVSFDKGLAYAKRCENRVKPQTVRKILEPLKKHGVSDAEICLISNVSPESTDEVFSLIPTLKPNVGKLKGPLKIALDELADLKEGV
;
A
#
# COMPACT_ATOMS: atom_id res chain seq x y z
N VAL A 1 16.29 -0.59 -7.44
CA VAL A 1 15.68 0.74 -7.73
C VAL A 1 16.45 1.77 -6.90
N SER A 2 17.39 2.49 -7.50
CA SER A 2 18.22 3.49 -6.81
C SER A 2 18.15 4.81 -7.57
N GLY A 3 17.00 5.48 -7.47
CA GLY A 3 16.74 6.79 -8.09
C GLY A 3 15.78 7.67 -7.30
N LEU A 4 15.38 7.23 -6.10
CA LEU A 4 14.56 8.04 -5.20
C LEU A 4 15.45 8.92 -4.32
N PRO A 5 15.03 10.16 -4.02
CA PRO A 5 15.73 11.02 -3.07
C PRO A 5 15.94 10.34 -1.71
N PRO A 6 17.00 10.70 -0.97
CA PRO A 6 17.18 10.23 0.41
C PRO A 6 15.94 10.58 1.24
N ASN A 7 15.54 9.68 2.14
CA ASN A 7 14.34 9.76 3.00
C ASN A 7 13.00 9.61 2.28
N SER A 8 12.97 9.13 1.04
CA SER A 8 11.71 8.73 0.40
C SER A 8 11.07 7.56 1.16
N VAL A 9 9.75 7.63 1.33
CA VAL A 9 8.95 6.56 1.95
C VAL A 9 8.00 5.97 0.91
N TYR A 10 7.76 4.66 1.00
CA TYR A 10 6.75 3.99 0.18
C TYR A 10 5.41 4.04 0.90
N LEU A 11 4.36 4.37 0.16
CA LEU A 11 2.98 4.41 0.64
C LEU A 11 2.14 3.41 -0.14
N MET A 12 1.26 2.70 0.56
CA MET A 12 0.20 1.90 -0.04
C MET A 12 -0.85 2.83 -0.68
N ASP A 13 -1.59 2.34 -1.68
CA ASP A 13 -2.65 3.12 -2.34
C ASP A 13 -3.69 3.60 -1.31
N SER A 14 -3.98 2.78 -0.29
CA SER A 14 -4.89 3.10 0.80
C SER A 14 -4.34 4.15 1.78
N GLU A 15 -3.03 4.17 2.05
CA GLU A 15 -2.38 5.23 2.84
C GLU A 15 -2.38 6.56 2.07
N ALA A 16 -2.12 6.49 0.76
CA ALA A 16 -2.19 7.66 -0.11
C ALA A 16 -3.62 8.21 -0.19
N ALA A 17 -4.63 7.34 -0.24
CA ALA A 17 -6.04 7.74 -0.23
C ALA A 17 -6.42 8.50 1.05
N ASP A 18 -6.03 8.00 2.22
CA ASP A 18 -6.29 8.67 3.51
C ASP A 18 -5.65 10.07 3.55
N ILE A 19 -4.39 10.20 3.10
CA ILE A 19 -3.67 11.48 3.09
C ILE A 19 -4.33 12.47 2.12
N LEU A 20 -4.60 12.03 0.88
CA LEU A 20 -5.21 12.88 -0.15
C LEU A 20 -6.64 13.28 0.24
N GLN A 21 -7.40 12.39 0.88
CA GLN A 21 -8.71 12.72 1.42
C GLN A 21 -8.62 13.76 2.53
N GLY A 22 -7.66 13.63 3.46
CA GLY A 22 -7.43 14.63 4.50
C GLY A 22 -7.12 16.02 3.93
N ILE A 23 -6.34 16.09 2.84
CA ILE A 23 -6.11 17.36 2.12
C ILE A 23 -7.43 17.88 1.53
N GLN A 24 -8.19 17.01 0.84
CA GLN A 24 -9.47 17.37 0.22
C GLN A 24 -10.49 17.90 1.24
N ASP A 25 -10.54 17.32 2.44
CA ASP A 25 -11.43 17.74 3.52
C ASP A 25 -11.07 19.13 4.06
N GLN A 26 -9.78 19.46 4.06
CA GLN A 26 -9.29 20.78 4.48
C GLN A 26 -9.40 21.85 3.40
N MET A 27 -9.74 21.49 2.14
CA MET A 27 -9.79 22.45 1.03
C MET A 27 -10.78 23.61 1.23
N VAL A 28 -11.87 23.40 1.99
CA VAL A 28 -12.81 24.47 2.35
C VAL A 28 -12.11 25.59 3.11
N PHE A 29 -11.11 25.26 3.93
CA PHE A 29 -10.29 26.21 4.65
C PHE A 29 -9.09 26.68 3.81
N LEU A 30 -8.37 25.76 3.17
CA LEU A 30 -7.16 26.08 2.39
C LEU A 30 -7.45 26.98 1.18
N SER A 31 -8.64 26.88 0.58
CA SER A 31 -9.05 27.72 -0.55
C SER A 31 -9.27 29.19 -0.19
N GLN A 32 -9.24 29.56 1.09
CA GLN A 32 -9.25 30.95 1.54
C GLN A 32 -7.92 31.64 1.29
N ASP A 33 -6.83 30.87 1.17
CA ASP A 33 -5.50 31.37 0.80
C ASP A 33 -5.31 31.25 -0.72
N PRO A 34 -5.20 32.37 -1.46
CA PRO A 34 -5.07 32.36 -2.92
C PRO A 34 -3.74 31.80 -3.44
N ASP A 35 -2.73 31.68 -2.57
CA ASP A 35 -1.42 31.10 -2.93
C ASP A 35 -1.45 29.57 -2.87
N ILE A 36 -2.42 28.98 -2.17
CA ILE A 36 -2.59 27.53 -2.11
C ILE A 36 -3.41 27.07 -3.32
N LYS A 37 -2.74 26.41 -4.26
CA LYS A 37 -3.37 25.83 -5.46
C LYS A 37 -3.05 24.35 -5.54
N LEU A 38 -4.09 23.53 -5.65
CA LEU A 38 -3.90 22.13 -5.93
C LEU A 38 -3.42 21.93 -7.38
N PRO A 39 -2.51 20.97 -7.61
CA PRO A 39 -2.12 20.61 -8.96
C PRO A 39 -3.30 19.98 -9.71
N VAL A 40 -3.34 20.18 -11.03
CA VAL A 40 -4.38 19.60 -11.92
C VAL A 40 -4.48 18.07 -11.86
N SER A 41 -3.45 17.41 -11.34
CA SER A 41 -3.39 15.96 -11.14
C SER A 41 -4.01 15.50 -9.82
N PHE A 42 -4.38 16.41 -8.91
CA PHE A 42 -4.84 16.06 -7.57
C PHE A 42 -6.08 15.14 -7.61
N ASP A 43 -7.15 15.58 -8.27
CA ASP A 43 -8.41 14.83 -8.33
C ASP A 43 -8.21 13.44 -8.96
N LYS A 44 -7.35 13.36 -9.97
CA LYS A 44 -6.99 12.09 -10.63
C LYS A 44 -6.19 11.18 -9.69
N GLY A 45 -5.27 11.73 -8.92
CA GLY A 45 -4.48 10.99 -7.93
C GLY A 45 -5.36 10.46 -6.80
N LEU A 46 -6.27 11.28 -6.28
CA LEU A 46 -7.24 10.89 -5.25
C LEU A 46 -8.17 9.78 -5.77
N ALA A 47 -8.75 9.95 -6.97
CA ALA A 47 -9.60 8.93 -7.59
C ALA A 47 -8.85 7.60 -7.81
N TYR A 48 -7.59 7.67 -8.25
CA TYR A 48 -6.75 6.49 -8.41
C TYR A 48 -6.49 5.80 -7.07
N ALA A 49 -6.08 6.53 -6.04
CA ALA A 49 -5.78 5.96 -4.73
C ALA A 49 -7.01 5.28 -4.10
N LYS A 50 -8.20 5.86 -4.30
CA LYS A 50 -9.48 5.31 -3.85
C LYS A 50 -9.98 4.10 -4.62
N ARG A 51 -9.39 3.76 -5.77
CA ARG A 51 -9.85 2.58 -6.54
C ARG A 51 -9.75 1.28 -5.73
N CYS A 52 -8.83 1.25 -4.77
CA CYS A 52 -8.61 0.16 -3.84
C CYS A 52 -9.28 0.49 -2.50
N GLU A 53 -10.55 0.93 -2.52
CA GLU A 53 -11.42 1.10 -1.35
C GLU A 53 -11.69 -0.26 -0.66
N ASN A 54 -10.62 -0.93 -0.22
CA ASN A 54 -10.69 -1.91 0.83
C ASN A 54 -11.06 -1.13 2.08
N ARG A 55 -12.22 -1.45 2.67
CA ARG A 55 -12.73 -0.87 3.93
C ARG A 55 -11.82 -1.17 5.15
N VAL A 56 -10.70 -1.84 4.91
CA VAL A 56 -9.70 -2.18 5.90
C VAL A 56 -8.79 -0.98 6.12
N LYS A 57 -8.64 -0.56 7.38
CA LYS A 57 -7.75 0.53 7.75
C LYS A 57 -6.32 0.25 7.27
N PRO A 58 -5.63 1.20 6.62
CA PRO A 58 -4.27 0.99 6.12
C PRO A 58 -3.31 0.54 7.22
N GLN A 59 -3.49 1.02 8.46
CA GLN A 59 -2.65 0.61 9.60
C GLN A 59 -2.80 -0.87 9.93
N THR A 60 -3.97 -1.48 9.70
CA THR A 60 -4.20 -2.91 9.93
C THR A 60 -3.45 -3.74 8.87
N VAL A 61 -3.61 -3.37 7.59
CA VAL A 61 -2.88 -4.02 6.48
C VAL A 61 -1.37 -3.94 6.71
N ARG A 62 -0.88 -2.77 7.12
CA ARG A 62 0.53 -2.57 7.45
C ARG A 62 1.01 -3.51 8.56
N LYS A 63 0.24 -3.67 9.63
CA LYS A 63 0.60 -4.55 10.75
C LYS A 63 0.72 -6.02 10.35
N ILE A 64 -0.11 -6.48 9.40
CA ILE A 64 -0.07 -7.85 8.89
C ILE A 64 1.19 -8.09 8.04
N LEU A 65 1.56 -7.11 7.21
CA LEU A 65 2.66 -7.27 6.25
C LEU A 65 4.05 -6.91 6.82
N GLU A 66 4.15 -6.01 7.80
CA GLU A 66 5.42 -5.61 8.43
C GLU A 66 6.31 -6.76 8.94
N PRO A 67 5.77 -7.85 9.54
CA PRO A 67 6.57 -9.01 9.93
C PRO A 67 7.39 -9.63 8.78
N LEU A 68 6.94 -9.49 7.52
CA LEU A 68 7.65 -10.01 6.34
C LEU A 68 9.01 -9.34 6.13
N LYS A 69 9.24 -8.14 6.68
CA LYS A 69 10.56 -7.47 6.63
C LYS A 69 11.64 -8.29 7.31
N LYS A 70 11.30 -9.08 8.34
CA LYS A 70 12.22 -10.03 9.01
C LYS A 70 12.70 -11.13 8.07
N HIS A 71 11.98 -11.35 6.97
CA HIS A 71 12.28 -12.34 5.94
C HIS A 71 12.84 -11.71 4.65
N GLY A 72 13.23 -10.44 4.70
CA GLY A 72 13.90 -9.73 3.60
C GLY A 72 12.98 -9.06 2.59
N VAL A 73 11.69 -8.93 2.89
CA VAL A 73 10.74 -8.17 2.05
C VAL A 73 10.92 -6.67 2.31
N SER A 74 11.09 -5.90 1.24
CA SER A 74 11.24 -4.45 1.31
C SER A 74 9.91 -3.72 1.45
N ASP A 75 9.95 -2.45 1.87
CA ASP A 75 8.77 -1.57 1.93
C ASP A 75 8.05 -1.46 0.58
N ALA A 76 8.80 -1.41 -0.51
CA ALA A 76 8.24 -1.35 -1.86
C ALA A 76 7.46 -2.62 -2.21
N GLU A 77 8.00 -3.79 -1.86
CA GLU A 77 7.36 -5.08 -2.10
C GLU A 77 6.13 -5.28 -1.20
N ILE A 78 6.17 -4.80 0.04
CA ILE A 78 5.01 -4.74 0.94
C ILE A 78 3.89 -3.91 0.30
N CYS A 79 4.21 -2.72 -0.21
CA CYS A 79 3.21 -1.86 -0.86
C CYS A 79 2.64 -2.53 -2.11
N LEU A 80 3.47 -3.24 -2.89
CA LEU A 80 3.02 -3.97 -4.07
C LEU A 80 2.08 -5.12 -3.71
N ILE A 81 2.39 -5.91 -2.69
CA ILE A 81 1.51 -6.99 -2.19
C ILE A 81 0.17 -6.41 -1.74
N SER A 82 0.19 -5.34 -0.94
CA SER A 82 -1.04 -4.67 -0.48
C SER A 82 -1.90 -4.17 -1.66
N ASN A 83 -1.28 -3.47 -2.61
CA ASN A 83 -2.01 -2.80 -3.69
C ASN A 83 -2.57 -3.79 -4.73
N VAL A 84 -1.84 -4.88 -5.02
CA VAL A 84 -2.28 -5.89 -5.99
C VAL A 84 -3.22 -6.90 -5.34
N SER A 85 -3.09 -7.14 -4.03
CA SER A 85 -3.91 -8.10 -3.27
C SER A 85 -3.87 -9.53 -3.86
N PRO A 86 -2.68 -10.15 -4.00
CA PRO A 86 -2.55 -11.48 -4.56
C PRO A 86 -3.24 -12.53 -3.68
N GLU A 87 -3.80 -13.56 -4.30
CA GLU A 87 -4.58 -14.60 -3.62
C GLU A 87 -3.72 -15.82 -3.23
N SER A 88 -2.47 -15.87 -3.68
CA SER A 88 -1.58 -16.99 -3.40
C SER A 88 -0.12 -16.57 -3.31
N THR A 89 0.68 -17.39 -2.62
CA THR A 89 2.13 -17.19 -2.57
C THR A 89 2.76 -17.27 -3.95
N ASP A 90 2.23 -18.11 -4.85
CA ASP A 90 2.75 -18.29 -6.19
C ASP A 90 2.51 -17.05 -7.07
N GLU A 91 1.38 -16.38 -6.86
CA GLU A 91 1.11 -15.08 -7.47
C GLU A 91 2.08 -14.01 -6.96
N VAL A 92 2.32 -13.94 -5.64
CA VAL A 92 3.34 -13.04 -5.05
C VAL A 92 4.70 -13.25 -5.71
N PHE A 93 5.17 -14.49 -5.82
CA PHE A 93 6.47 -14.77 -6.44
C PHE A 93 6.49 -14.50 -7.94
N SER A 94 5.35 -14.55 -8.61
CA SER A 94 5.22 -14.20 -10.03
C SER A 94 5.28 -12.69 -10.24
N LEU A 95 4.59 -11.92 -9.39
CA LEU A 95 4.57 -10.46 -9.39
C LEU A 95 5.89 -9.84 -8.91
N ILE A 96 6.57 -10.52 -7.98
CA ILE A 96 7.76 -10.00 -7.30
C ILE A 96 8.93 -10.99 -7.45
N PRO A 97 9.59 -11.03 -8.63
CA PRO A 97 10.66 -11.98 -8.90
C PRO A 97 11.85 -11.88 -7.96
N THR A 98 12.08 -10.71 -7.36
CA THR A 98 13.14 -10.45 -6.37
C THR A 98 12.99 -11.28 -5.09
N LEU A 99 11.79 -11.78 -4.79
CA LEU A 99 11.53 -12.65 -3.64
C LEU A 99 11.78 -14.14 -3.91
N LYS A 100 11.91 -14.55 -5.18
CA LYS A 100 12.12 -15.96 -5.58
C LYS A 100 13.31 -16.64 -4.91
N PRO A 101 14.48 -15.99 -4.72
CA PRO A 101 15.60 -16.59 -4.02
C PRO A 101 15.30 -17.02 -2.57
N ASN A 102 14.27 -16.45 -1.94
CA ASN A 102 13.92 -16.67 -0.53
C ASN A 102 12.65 -17.52 -0.34
N VAL A 103 12.12 -18.16 -1.38
CA VAL A 103 10.85 -18.92 -1.36
C VAL A 103 10.75 -19.86 -0.16
N GLY A 104 11.80 -20.65 0.12
CA GLY A 104 11.78 -21.62 1.23
C GLY A 104 11.56 -21.00 2.60
N LYS A 105 12.03 -19.78 2.83
CA LYS A 105 11.87 -19.05 4.11
C LYS A 105 10.62 -18.18 4.14
N LEU A 106 10.13 -17.77 2.97
CA LEU A 106 9.09 -16.75 2.85
C LEU A 106 7.70 -17.33 2.58
N LYS A 107 7.60 -18.55 2.02
CA LYS A 107 6.32 -19.16 1.65
C LYS A 107 5.35 -19.30 2.84
N GLY A 108 5.83 -19.76 4.00
CA GLY A 108 5.02 -19.87 5.22
C GLY A 108 4.53 -18.50 5.72
N PRO A 109 5.44 -17.55 6.02
CA PRO A 109 5.06 -16.20 6.43
C PRO A 109 4.13 -15.48 5.46
N LEU A 110 4.37 -15.60 4.15
CA LEU A 110 3.47 -15.03 3.14
C LEU A 110 2.09 -15.64 3.20
N LYS A 111 1.99 -16.97 3.30
CA LYS A 111 0.69 -17.64 3.38
C LYS A 111 -0.12 -17.12 4.57
N ILE A 112 0.50 -17.04 5.76
CA ILE A 112 -0.16 -16.51 6.96
C ILE A 112 -0.66 -15.08 6.72
N ALA A 113 0.18 -14.21 6.17
CA ALA A 113 -0.20 -12.83 5.91
C ALA A 113 -1.33 -12.71 4.87
N LEU A 114 -1.32 -13.54 3.82
CA LEU A 114 -2.38 -13.54 2.80
C LEU A 114 -3.70 -14.08 3.36
N ASP A 115 -3.65 -15.15 4.16
CA ASP A 115 -4.83 -15.70 4.82
C ASP A 115 -5.45 -14.64 5.76
N GLU A 116 -4.64 -13.94 6.57
CA GLU A 116 -5.11 -12.84 7.44
C GLU A 116 -5.70 -11.66 6.64
N LEU A 117 -5.13 -11.33 5.48
CA LEU A 117 -5.68 -10.29 4.61
C LEU A 117 -7.00 -10.72 3.96
N ALA A 118 -7.15 -12.00 3.62
CA ALA A 118 -8.38 -12.57 3.08
C ALA A 118 -9.50 -12.54 4.13
N ASP A 119 -9.21 -12.92 5.38
CA ASP A 119 -10.17 -12.86 6.49
C ASP A 119 -10.72 -11.45 6.71
N LEU A 120 -9.89 -10.41 6.54
CA LEU A 120 -10.31 -9.02 6.63
C LEU A 120 -11.20 -8.57 5.46
N LYS A 121 -11.12 -9.25 4.32
CA LYS A 121 -11.93 -8.99 3.14
C LYS A 121 -13.27 -9.74 3.20
N GLU A 122 -13.28 -10.95 3.77
CA GLU A 122 -14.47 -11.80 3.90
C GLU A 122 -15.32 -11.52 5.15
N GLY A 123 -14.73 -10.94 6.20
CA GLY A 123 -15.45 -10.52 7.42
C GLY A 123 -16.39 -9.31 7.26
N VAL A 124 -16.88 -9.06 6.04
CA VAL A 124 -17.74 -7.93 5.63
C VAL A 124 -19.03 -8.45 5.03
#